data_AF-A0A078M9T2-F1
#
_entry.id   AF-A0A078M9T2-F1
#
_cell.length_a   1.000
_cell.length_b   1.000
_cell.length_c   1.000
_cell.angle_alpha   90.00
_cell.angle_beta   90.00
_cell.angle_gamma   90.00
#
_symmetry.space_group_name_H-M   'P 1'
#
loop_
_entity.id
_entity.type
_entity.pdbx_description
1 polymer ?
#
loop_
_entity_poly.entity_id
_entity_poly.type
_entity_poly.pdbx_seq_one_letter_code
_entity_poly.pdbx_strand_id
1 'polypeptide(L)'
;METSENLWIAIVIALAVGFIAGIIVARLAPRISGRPSSGTQAQLESLQLRFEEYQQEVASHFNTTASLVSRLNRSYQDIQEHLGQAAVELAPDDMTRQRLLAALEQDSDPVSSRERIEPVFDTLEPPRDYATKSDEGPGMLSEEFGVKRR
;
A
#
# COMPACT_ATOMS: atom_id res chain seq x y z
N MET A 1 -43.69 -48.05 30.91
CA MET A 1 -43.60 -46.96 29.91
C MET A 1 -43.41 -45.58 30.55
N GLU A 2 -43.48 -45.46 31.88
CA GLU A 2 -43.43 -44.16 32.59
C GLU A 2 -42.01 -43.58 32.73
N THR A 3 -40.97 -44.42 32.67
CA THR A 3 -39.58 -43.97 32.82
C THR A 3 -39.07 -43.18 31.63
N SER A 4 -39.52 -43.51 30.41
CA SER A 4 -39.15 -42.79 29.18
C SER A 4 -39.80 -41.41 29.08
N GLU A 5 -41.01 -41.25 29.60
CA GLU A 5 -41.72 -39.96 29.61
C GLU A 5 -41.04 -38.98 30.58
N ASN A 6 -40.66 -39.46 31.77
CA ASN A 6 -39.94 -38.65 32.76
C ASN A 6 -38.53 -38.25 32.30
N LEU A 7 -37.86 -39.11 31.53
CA LEU A 7 -36.52 -38.85 31.00
C LEU A 7 -36.51 -37.64 30.05
N TRP A 8 -37.48 -37.57 29.12
CA TRP A 8 -37.53 -36.49 28.14
C TRP A 8 -37.87 -35.14 28.80
N ILE A 9 -38.74 -35.15 29.82
CA ILE A 9 -39.06 -33.96 30.61
C ILE A 9 -37.81 -33.46 31.36
N ALA A 10 -37.03 -34.37 31.98
CA ALA A 10 -35.81 -33.99 32.68
C ALA A 10 -34.75 -33.38 31.73
N ILE A 11 -34.62 -33.91 30.51
CA ILE A 11 -33.72 -33.37 29.47
C ILE A 11 -34.14 -31.95 29.08
N VAL A 12 -35.43 -31.70 28.86
CA VAL A 12 -35.94 -30.38 28.48
C VAL A 12 -35.72 -29.36 29.59
N ILE A 13 -35.94 -29.74 30.85
CA ILE A 13 -35.70 -28.87 32.00
C ILE A 13 -34.20 -28.54 32.13
N ALA A 14 -33.32 -29.55 32.02
CA ALA A 14 -31.89 -29.34 32.07
C ALA A 14 -31.41 -28.40 30.95
N LEU A 15 -31.96 -28.52 29.74
CA LEU A 15 -31.65 -27.64 28.61
C LEU A 15 -32.16 -26.22 28.84
N ALA A 16 -33.37 -26.06 29.38
CA ALA A 16 -33.93 -24.75 29.71
C ALA A 16 -33.09 -24.04 30.79
N VAL A 17 -32.70 -24.75 31.85
CA VAL A 17 -31.84 -24.21 32.91
C VAL A 17 -30.45 -23.87 32.37
N GLY A 18 -29.86 -24.75 31.56
CA GLY A 18 -28.58 -24.50 30.91
C GLY A 18 -28.62 -23.30 29.96
N PHE A 19 -29.71 -23.11 29.23
CA PHE A 19 -29.90 -21.97 28.33
C PHE A 19 -30.02 -20.65 29.10
N ILE A 20 -30.82 -20.63 30.17
CA ILE A 20 -30.99 -19.45 31.02
C ILE A 20 -29.65 -19.11 31.71
N ALA A 21 -28.98 -20.09 32.29
CA ALA A 21 -27.66 -19.91 32.91
C ALA A 21 -26.61 -19.45 31.88
N GLY A 22 -26.64 -20.04 30.68
CA GLY A 22 -25.77 -19.65 29.56
C GLY A 22 -25.97 -18.20 29.14
N ILE A 23 -27.22 -17.71 29.05
CA ILE A 23 -27.51 -16.31 28.75
C ILE A 23 -27.00 -15.37 29.85
N ILE A 24 -27.20 -15.73 31.12
CA ILE A 24 -26.75 -14.93 32.26
C ILE A 24 -25.22 -14.82 32.27
N VAL A 25 -24.52 -15.95 32.08
CA VAL A 25 -23.05 -15.97 31.98
C VAL A 25 -22.57 -15.19 30.76
N ALA A 26 -23.19 -15.35 29.59
CA ALA A 26 -22.83 -14.62 28.37
C ALA A 26 -23.04 -13.10 28.50
N ARG A 27 -24.04 -12.67 29.29
CA ARG A 27 -24.29 -11.25 29.59
C ARG A 27 -23.31 -10.68 30.61
N LEU A 28 -22.78 -11.51 31.52
CA LEU A 28 -21.89 -11.07 32.59
C LEU A 28 -20.40 -11.22 32.24
N ALA A 29 -20.04 -12.13 31.34
CA ALA A 29 -18.68 -12.38 30.88
C ALA A 29 -17.97 -11.11 30.34
N PRO A 30 -18.60 -10.21 29.56
CA PRO A 30 -17.96 -8.97 29.13
C PRO A 30 -17.57 -8.03 30.27
N ARG A 31 -18.27 -8.10 31.42
CA ARG A 31 -17.96 -7.29 32.62
C ARG A 31 -16.81 -7.86 33.44
N ILE A 32 -16.58 -9.18 33.39
CA ILE A 32 -15.57 -9.87 34.18
C ILE A 32 -14.26 -10.03 33.40
N SER A 33 -14.35 -10.30 32.09
CA SER A 33 -13.18 -10.57 31.24
C SER A 33 -12.49 -9.32 30.71
N GLY A 34 -12.97 -8.11 31.05
CA GLY A 34 -12.31 -6.84 30.73
C GLY A 34 -11.98 -6.63 29.25
N ARG A 35 -12.57 -7.41 28.34
CA ARG A 35 -12.22 -7.43 26.93
C ARG A 35 -13.05 -6.34 26.23
N PRO A 36 -12.46 -5.18 25.91
CA PRO A 36 -13.22 -4.08 25.36
C PRO A 36 -13.47 -4.41 23.89
N SER A 37 -14.72 -4.74 23.54
CA SER A 37 -15.16 -4.75 22.14
C SER A 37 -14.98 -3.37 21.48
N SER A 38 -14.92 -2.30 22.27
CA SER A 38 -14.53 -0.95 21.84
C SER A 38 -13.05 -0.83 21.47
N GLY A 39 -12.18 -1.70 21.97
CA GLY A 39 -10.75 -1.66 21.68
C GLY A 39 -10.45 -1.99 20.22
N THR A 40 -11.21 -2.92 19.62
CA THR A 40 -11.03 -3.27 18.20
C THR A 40 -11.51 -2.15 17.29
N GLN A 41 -12.66 -1.52 17.60
CA GLN A 41 -13.19 -0.41 16.81
C GLN A 41 -12.32 0.85 16.94
N ALA A 42 -11.87 1.19 18.15
CA ALA A 42 -10.96 2.31 18.36
C ALA A 42 -9.60 2.09 17.69
N GLN A 43 -9.10 0.84 17.66
CA GLN A 43 -7.90 0.50 16.89
C GLN A 43 -8.10 0.72 15.41
N LEU A 44 -9.23 0.29 14.83
CA LEU A 44 -9.51 0.51 13.41
C LEU A 44 -9.60 1.99 13.06
N GLU A 45 -10.28 2.79 13.88
CA GLU A 45 -10.38 4.24 13.70
C GLU A 45 -8.99 4.91 13.79
N SER A 46 -8.16 4.52 14.76
CA SER A 46 -6.80 5.03 14.89
C SER A 46 -5.89 4.68 13.70
N LEU A 47 -6.10 3.51 13.09
CA LEU A 47 -5.33 3.04 11.94
C LEU A 47 -5.74 3.78 10.66
N GLN A 48 -7.03 4.01 10.48
CA GLN A 48 -7.56 4.80 9.37
C GLN A 48 -7.06 6.24 9.43
N LEU A 49 -7.11 6.87 10.62
CA LEU A 49 -6.62 8.24 10.80
C LEU A 49 -5.13 8.37 10.45
N ARG A 50 -4.30 7.43 10.91
CA ARG A 50 -2.87 7.39 10.56
C ARG A 50 -2.63 7.17 9.06
N PHE A 51 -3.48 6.38 8.42
CA PHE A 51 -3.38 6.13 6.98
C PHE A 51 -3.72 7.38 6.17
N GLU A 52 -4.76 8.11 6.58
CA GLU A 52 -5.12 9.39 5.96
C GLU A 52 -4.02 10.45 6.14
N GLU A 53 -3.45 10.55 7.35
CA GLU A 53 -2.31 11.43 7.64
C GLU A 53 -1.09 11.08 6.77
N TYR A 54 -0.75 9.79 6.67
CA TYR A 54 0.33 9.32 5.81
C TYR A 54 0.07 9.66 4.33
N GLN A 55 -1.14 9.44 3.83
CA GLN A 55 -1.51 9.78 2.45
C GLN A 55 -1.35 11.28 2.18
N GLN A 56 -1.77 12.12 3.13
CA GLN A 56 -1.61 13.57 3.04
C GLN A 56 -0.13 13.98 3.03
N GLU A 57 0.69 13.38 3.89
CA GLU A 57 2.13 13.65 3.94
C GLU A 57 2.82 13.26 2.63
N VAL A 58 2.52 12.08 2.09
CA VAL A 58 3.06 11.61 0.81
C VAL A 58 2.64 12.54 -0.33
N ALA A 59 1.36 12.91 -0.41
CA ALA A 59 0.87 13.84 -1.42
C ALA A 59 1.58 15.21 -1.34
N SER A 60 1.79 15.71 -0.12
CA SER A 60 2.53 16.95 0.13
C SER A 60 3.99 16.84 -0.31
N HIS A 61 4.65 15.71 -0.03
CA HIS A 61 6.04 15.48 -0.43
C HIS A 61 6.18 15.42 -1.95
N PHE A 62 5.29 14.71 -2.64
CA PHE A 62 5.26 14.67 -4.12
C PHE A 62 4.99 16.04 -4.73
N ASN A 63 4.06 16.82 -4.18
CA ASN A 63 3.81 18.18 -4.65
C ASN A 63 5.04 19.09 -4.47
N THR A 64 5.67 19.01 -3.30
CA THR A 64 6.91 19.73 -3.01
C THR A 64 8.01 19.33 -3.99
N THR A 65 8.20 18.03 -4.22
CA THR A 65 9.20 17.48 -5.15
C THR A 65 8.93 17.93 -6.58
N ALA A 66 7.68 17.87 -7.06
CA ALA A 66 7.30 18.37 -8.37
C ALA A 66 7.62 19.86 -8.54
N SER A 67 7.42 20.66 -7.48
CA SER A 67 7.79 22.08 -7.47
C SER A 67 9.30 22.29 -7.55
N LEU A 68 10.10 21.46 -6.87
CA LEU A 68 11.57 21.51 -6.91
C LEU A 68 12.09 21.10 -8.29
N VAL A 69 11.56 20.02 -8.86
CA VAL A 69 11.91 19.57 -10.22
C VAL A 69 11.55 20.64 -11.26
N SER A 70 10.40 21.31 -11.12
CA SER A 70 10.05 22.43 -12.00
C SER A 70 11.05 23.59 -11.91
N ARG A 71 11.50 23.94 -10.70
CA ARG A 71 12.52 24.98 -10.51
C ARG A 71 13.86 24.57 -11.12
N LEU A 72 14.27 23.32 -10.89
CA LEU A 72 15.50 22.77 -11.47
C LEU A 72 15.47 22.84 -13.01
N ASN A 73 14.36 22.42 -13.62
CA ASN A 73 14.21 22.46 -15.07
C ASN A 73 14.28 23.89 -15.63
N ARG A 74 13.69 24.87 -14.93
CA ARG A 74 13.83 26.29 -15.32
C ARG A 74 15.29 26.75 -15.23
N SER A 75 15.97 26.46 -14.13
CA SER A 75 17.38 26.80 -13.98
C SER A 75 18.27 26.15 -15.03
N TYR A 76 17.96 24.91 -15.45
CA TYR A 76 18.65 24.25 -16.56
C TYR A 76 18.43 25.00 -17.89
N GLN A 77 17.21 25.43 -18.18
CA GLN A 77 16.90 26.25 -19.36
C GLN A 77 17.64 27.59 -19.32
N ASP A 78 17.65 28.28 -18.17
CA ASP A 78 18.36 29.55 -17.99
C ASP A 78 19.86 29.39 -18.24
N ILE A 79 20.47 28.30 -17.74
CA ILE A 79 21.89 28.00 -18.00
C ILE A 79 22.13 27.79 -19.49
N GLN A 80 21.27 27.04 -20.17
CA GLN A 80 21.41 26.76 -21.59
C GLN A 80 21.32 28.03 -22.44
N GLU A 81 20.37 28.91 -22.13
CA GLU A 81 20.22 30.20 -22.78
C GLU A 81 21.45 31.08 -22.56
N HIS A 82 21.95 31.12 -21.31
CA HIS A 82 23.16 31.89 -20.99
C HIS A 82 24.40 31.35 -21.72
N LEU A 83 24.54 30.02 -21.86
CA LEU A 83 25.62 29.41 -22.64
C LEU A 83 25.51 29.74 -24.14
N GLY A 84 24.29 29.75 -24.69
CA GLY A 84 24.05 30.18 -26.06
C GLY A 84 24.45 31.65 -26.28
N GLN A 85 24.06 32.53 -25.36
CA GLN A 85 24.45 33.94 -25.39
C GLN A 85 25.97 34.11 -25.26
N ALA A 86 26.60 33.40 -24.33
CA ALA A 86 28.06 33.41 -24.15
C ALA A 86 28.77 32.89 -25.40
N ALA A 87 28.26 31.84 -26.05
CA ALA A 87 28.81 31.35 -27.31
C ALA A 87 28.73 32.41 -28.44
N VAL A 88 27.69 33.24 -28.46
CA VAL A 88 27.60 34.35 -29.41
C VAL A 88 28.61 35.45 -29.08
N GLU A 89 28.73 35.84 -27.81
CA GLU A 89 29.56 36.97 -27.37
C GLU A 89 31.07 36.65 -27.37
N LEU A 90 31.46 35.45 -26.94
CA LEU A 90 32.86 35.03 -26.79
C LEU A 90 33.43 34.32 -28.03
N ALA A 91 32.62 33.93 -29.01
CA ALA A 91 33.14 33.27 -30.21
C ALA A 91 33.91 34.27 -31.10
N PRO A 92 35.19 34.02 -31.40
CA PRO A 92 36.03 34.93 -32.17
C PRO A 92 35.69 34.96 -33.66
N ASP A 93 35.01 33.94 -34.18
CA ASP A 93 34.65 33.81 -35.59
C ASP A 93 33.27 33.14 -35.78
N ASP A 94 32.59 33.43 -36.89
CA ASP A 94 31.23 32.95 -37.18
C ASP A 94 31.12 31.42 -37.31
N MET A 95 32.20 30.77 -37.76
CA MET A 95 32.25 29.31 -37.90
C MET A 95 32.30 28.63 -36.53
N THR A 96 33.10 29.16 -35.60
CA THR A 96 33.20 28.68 -34.22
C THR A 96 31.90 28.95 -33.46
N ARG A 97 31.26 30.10 -33.71
CA ARG A 97 29.92 30.41 -33.17
C ARG A 97 28.88 29.38 -33.59
N GLN A 98 28.78 29.08 -34.89
CA GLN A 98 27.83 28.07 -35.40
C GLN A 98 28.10 26.67 -34.84
N ARG A 99 29.37 26.28 -34.66
CA ARG A 99 29.72 24.98 -34.06
C ARG A 99 29.34 24.90 -32.58
N LEU A 100 29.57 25.96 -31.81
CA LEU A 100 29.20 26.00 -30.39
C LEU A 100 27.68 25.97 -30.21
N LEU A 101 26.94 26.72 -31.02
CA LEU A 101 25.47 26.70 -31.01
C LEU A 101 24.92 25.32 -31.42
N ALA A 102 25.46 24.71 -32.48
CA ALA A 102 25.05 23.36 -32.88
C ALA A 102 25.34 22.29 -31.82
N ALA A 103 26.46 22.42 -31.08
CA ALA A 103 26.78 21.53 -29.97
C ALA A 103 25.81 21.70 -28.78
N LEU A 104 25.38 22.94 -28.48
CA LEU A 104 24.34 23.22 -27.48
C LEU A 104 22.98 22.69 -27.91
N GLU A 105 22.65 22.75 -29.20
CA GLU A 105 21.38 22.26 -29.75
C GLU A 105 21.27 20.72 -29.66
N GLN A 106 22.37 20.01 -29.91
CA GLN A 106 22.44 18.54 -29.84
C GLN A 106 22.24 17.99 -28.41
N ASP A 107 22.72 18.70 -27.39
CA ASP A 107 22.49 18.35 -25.96
C ASP A 107 21.12 18.84 -25.46
N SER A 108 20.49 19.77 -26.18
CA SER A 108 19.19 20.33 -25.82
C SER A 108 18.00 19.55 -26.34
N ASP A 109 18.20 18.54 -27.18
CA ASP A 109 17.17 17.56 -27.52
C ASP A 109 16.75 16.90 -26.20
N PRO A 110 15.63 17.33 -25.61
CA PRO A 110 15.15 16.67 -24.42
C PRO A 110 14.80 15.26 -24.89
N VAL A 111 14.83 14.33 -23.97
CA VAL A 111 14.14 13.06 -24.09
C VAL A 111 12.66 13.35 -24.40
N SER A 112 12.35 13.65 -25.67
CA SER A 112 11.03 13.93 -26.23
C SER A 112 10.31 12.61 -26.50
N SER A 113 10.92 11.49 -26.16
CA SER A 113 10.20 10.36 -25.60
C SER A 113 9.73 10.74 -24.19
N ARG A 114 8.81 11.70 -24.13
CA ARG A 114 7.75 11.69 -23.13
C ARG A 114 6.90 10.49 -23.49
N GLU A 115 7.47 9.30 -23.34
CA GLU A 115 6.75 8.05 -23.34
C GLU A 115 5.69 8.29 -22.29
N ARG A 116 4.46 8.43 -22.77
CA ARG A 116 3.28 8.56 -21.94
C ARG A 116 3.46 7.49 -20.88
N ILE A 117 3.72 7.92 -19.64
CA ILE A 117 3.71 7.02 -18.50
C ILE A 117 2.24 6.60 -18.43
N GLU A 118 1.91 5.53 -19.15
CA GLU A 118 0.70 4.74 -18.94
C GLU A 118 0.60 4.57 -17.43
N PRO A 119 -0.55 4.84 -16.80
CA PRO A 119 -0.69 4.70 -15.37
C PRO A 119 -0.30 3.27 -14.99
N VAL A 120 0.88 3.12 -14.39
CA VAL A 120 1.42 1.87 -13.81
C VAL A 120 0.54 1.36 -12.66
N PHE A 121 -0.60 2.00 -12.38
CA PHE A 121 -1.58 1.51 -11.42
C PHE A 121 -2.33 0.27 -11.91
N ASP A 122 -2.48 0.05 -13.22
CA ASP A 122 -3.11 -1.17 -13.77
C ASP A 122 -2.12 -2.35 -13.89
N THR A 123 -0.81 -2.11 -13.74
CA THR A 123 0.24 -3.14 -13.85
C THR A 123 0.97 -3.44 -12.55
N LEU A 124 0.72 -2.68 -11.47
CA LEU A 124 1.11 -3.04 -10.11
C LEU A 124 0.15 -4.08 -9.56
N GLU A 125 0.18 -5.28 -10.16
CA GLU A 125 -0.37 -6.47 -9.51
C GLU A 125 0.32 -6.56 -8.13
N PRO A 126 -0.43 -6.63 -7.01
CA PRO A 126 0.17 -6.84 -5.69
C PRO A 126 1.17 -8.00 -5.78
N PRO A 127 2.33 -7.92 -5.11
CA PRO A 127 3.28 -9.03 -5.12
C PRO A 127 2.52 -10.31 -4.81
N ARG A 128 2.68 -11.33 -5.66
CA ARG A 128 2.00 -12.63 -5.59
C ARG A 128 2.51 -13.48 -4.42
N ASP A 129 2.72 -12.85 -3.27
CA ASP A 129 3.19 -13.45 -2.02
C ASP A 129 2.09 -14.22 -1.28
N TYR A 130 0.86 -14.22 -1.79
CA TYR A 130 -0.16 -15.17 -1.36
C TYR A 130 0.07 -16.49 -2.09
N ALA A 131 0.92 -17.34 -1.51
CA ALA A 131 1.12 -18.70 -1.97
C ALA A 131 -0.22 -19.42 -2.11
N THR A 132 -0.69 -19.59 -3.35
CA THR A 132 -1.89 -20.38 -3.64
C THR A 132 -1.54 -21.84 -3.41
N LYS A 133 -2.18 -22.46 -2.40
CA LYS A 133 -2.15 -23.90 -2.18
C LYS A 133 -2.61 -24.62 -3.45
N SER A 134 -1.81 -25.52 -4.00
CA SER A 134 -2.30 -26.53 -4.95
C SER A 134 -3.25 -27.46 -4.20
N ASP A 135 -4.44 -27.74 -4.73
CA ASP A 135 -5.51 -28.49 -4.02
C ASP A 135 -5.06 -29.85 -3.45
N GLU A 136 -3.99 -30.42 -4.00
CA GLU A 136 -3.46 -31.75 -3.65
C GLU A 136 -2.15 -31.75 -2.83
N GLY A 137 -1.68 -30.58 -2.35
CA GLY A 137 -0.41 -30.47 -1.62
C GLY A 137 -0.53 -29.91 -0.19
N PRO A 138 0.36 -30.30 0.74
CA PRO A 138 0.47 -29.65 2.04
C PRO A 138 0.86 -28.18 1.86
N GLY A 139 0.27 -27.28 2.65
CA GLY A 139 0.57 -25.85 2.56
C GLY A 139 2.03 -25.54 2.93
N MET A 140 2.56 -24.40 2.49
CA MET A 140 3.95 -23.99 2.78
C MET A 140 4.26 -23.80 4.28
N LEU A 141 3.23 -23.77 5.13
CA LEU A 141 3.34 -23.74 6.60
C LEU A 141 3.03 -25.09 7.26
N SER A 142 2.76 -26.14 6.49
CA SER A 142 2.57 -27.49 7.05
C SER A 142 3.91 -28.06 7.48
N GLU A 143 3.95 -28.73 8.63
CA GLU A 143 5.15 -29.37 9.18
C GLU A 143 5.71 -30.48 8.28
N GLU A 144 4.91 -30.96 7.34
CA GLU A 144 5.29 -31.98 6.36
C GLU A 144 5.82 -31.39 5.03
N PHE A 145 5.80 -30.06 4.87
CA PHE A 145 6.25 -29.41 3.65
C PHE A 145 7.76 -29.63 3.44
N GLY A 146 8.13 -30.26 2.32
CA GLY A 146 9.53 -30.58 2.00
C GLY A 146 10.08 -31.86 2.66
N VAL A 147 9.30 -32.57 3.48
CA VAL A 147 9.75 -33.81 4.13
C VAL A 147 9.40 -35.02 3.26
N LYS A 148 10.37 -35.54 2.49
CA LYS A 148 10.23 -36.85 1.84
C LYS A 148 10.49 -37.94 2.87
N ARG A 149 9.43 -38.64 3.28
CA ARG A 149 9.52 -39.84 4.11
C ARG A 149 10.33 -40.89 3.31
N ARG A 150 11.50 -41.25 3.84
CA ARG A 150 12.31 -42.37 3.34
C ARG A 150 11.72 -43.71 3.79
#